data_AF-A0A2L2YW19-F1
#
_entry.id   AF-A0A2L2YW19-F1
#
_cell.length_a   1.000
_cell.length_b   1.000
_cell.length_c   1.000
_cell.angle_alpha   90.00
_cell.angle_beta   90.00
_cell.angle_gamma   90.00
#
_symmetry.space_group_name_H-M   'P 1'
#
loop_
_entity.id
_entity.type
_entity.pdbx_description
1 polymer ?
#
loop_
_entity_poly.entity_id
_entity_poly.type
_entity_poly.pdbx_seq_one_letter_code
_entity_poly.pdbx_strand_id
1 'polypeptide(L)'
;DTIDFRRLSRRNAGKYRCSALNDEGRGYSQEMILNISHAPVCKENQQITYVVGLNESVIVRCEVEAMPTDVTFKWEFSNTVRKHYYLQHVSEGVVSNATYRPMNLADYGTLFCWANNSIGHQQSSCFFTVIAPACKTDKANANASTSSRDGSDSIWQHSAITAGAGVAITILIISV
;
A
#
# COMPACT_ATOMS: atom_id res chain seq x y z
N ASP A 1 23.45 -1.42 -39.70
CA ASP A 1 23.26 -1.06 -38.29
C ASP A 1 22.32 -2.00 -37.59
N THR A 2 22.63 -2.31 -36.33
CA THR A 2 21.87 -3.21 -35.45
C THR A 2 21.71 -2.53 -34.08
N ILE A 3 20.53 -2.60 -33.48
CA ILE A 3 20.30 -2.19 -32.08
C ILE A 3 20.60 -3.39 -31.19
N ASP A 4 21.53 -3.23 -30.25
CA ASP A 4 21.92 -4.23 -29.25
C ASP A 4 21.59 -3.74 -27.82
N PHE A 5 20.79 -4.50 -27.09
CA PHE A 5 20.42 -4.21 -25.70
C PHE A 5 21.28 -5.05 -24.74
N ARG A 6 22.43 -4.51 -24.34
CA ARG A 6 23.34 -5.18 -23.39
C ARG A 6 22.75 -5.38 -21.99
N ARG A 7 21.81 -4.52 -21.59
CA ARG A 7 21.07 -4.61 -20.31
C ARG A 7 19.62 -4.22 -20.54
N LEU A 8 18.73 -5.20 -20.39
CA LEU A 8 17.30 -4.99 -20.51
C LEU A 8 16.72 -4.43 -19.21
N SER A 9 15.87 -3.42 -19.37
CA SER A 9 15.04 -2.85 -18.31
C SER A 9 13.62 -2.66 -18.83
N ARG A 10 12.65 -2.48 -17.94
CA ARG A 10 11.25 -2.18 -18.34
C ARG A 10 11.15 -0.95 -19.27
N ARG A 11 12.10 -0.01 -19.20
CA ARG A 11 12.15 1.19 -20.06
C ARG A 11 12.47 0.88 -21.52
N ASN A 12 13.01 -0.29 -21.82
CA ASN A 12 13.28 -0.71 -23.19
C ASN A 12 12.04 -1.30 -23.87
N ALA A 13 10.95 -1.55 -23.14
CA ALA A 13 9.71 -2.01 -23.73
C ALA A 13 9.12 -0.94 -24.66
N GLY A 14 8.59 -1.35 -25.81
CA GLY A 14 8.01 -0.40 -26.76
C GLY A 14 8.01 -0.89 -28.20
N LYS A 15 7.66 0.03 -29.10
CA LYS A 15 7.59 -0.21 -30.54
C LYS A 15 8.89 0.22 -31.21
N TYR A 16 9.44 -0.64 -32.04
CA TYR A 16 10.67 -0.41 -32.78
C TYR A 16 10.43 -0.62 -34.27
N ARG A 17 11.02 0.25 -35.09
CA ARG A 17 11.15 0.05 -36.54
C ARG A 17 12.47 0.62 -37.03
N CYS A 18 12.99 0.04 -38.10
CA CYS A 18 14.16 0.57 -38.78
C CYS A 18 13.72 1.54 -39.88
N SER A 19 14.48 2.61 -40.11
CA SER A 19 14.33 3.49 -41.26
C SER A 19 15.64 3.57 -42.04
N ALA A 20 15.59 3.46 -43.35
CA ALA A 20 16.72 3.64 -44.24
C ALA A 20 16.43 4.81 -45.19
N LEU A 21 17.43 5.65 -45.44
CA LEU A 21 17.33 6.81 -46.32
C LEU A 21 18.42 6.71 -47.39
N ASN A 22 18.02 6.85 -48.65
CA ASN A 22 18.89 7.07 -49.79
C ASN A 22 18.37 8.25 -50.63
N ASP A 23 19.00 8.51 -51.78
CA ASP A 23 18.64 9.65 -52.64
C ASP A 23 17.22 9.52 -53.24
N GLU A 24 16.68 8.29 -53.31
CA GLU A 24 15.31 8.01 -53.76
C GLU A 24 14.26 8.21 -52.65
N GLY A 25 14.69 8.35 -51.39
CA GLY A 25 13.83 8.64 -50.25
C GLY A 25 13.99 7.70 -49.06
N ARG A 26 12.99 7.70 -48.18
CA ARG A 26 13.02 6.98 -46.91
C ARG A 26 12.12 5.75 -46.92
N GLY A 27 12.71 4.58 -46.76
CA GLY A 27 12.00 3.33 -46.48
C GLY A 27 11.92 3.03 -44.99
N TYR A 28 10.92 2.26 -44.58
CA TYR A 28 10.78 1.80 -43.20
C TYR A 28 10.47 0.30 -43.15
N SER A 29 10.99 -0.39 -42.13
CA SER A 29 10.60 -1.77 -41.85
C SER A 29 9.18 -1.86 -41.28
N GLN A 30 8.68 -3.10 -41.20
CA GLN A 30 7.58 -3.46 -40.31
C GLN A 30 7.90 -3.13 -38.84
N GLU A 31 6.87 -2.82 -38.07
CA GLU A 31 6.96 -2.50 -36.64
C GLU A 31 7.08 -3.79 -35.81
N MET A 32 7.95 -3.78 -34.80
CA MET A 32 8.12 -4.85 -33.82
C MET A 32 7.83 -4.31 -32.41
N ILE A 33 7.12 -5.09 -31.59
CA ILE A 33 6.87 -4.75 -30.19
C ILE A 33 7.82 -5.55 -29.31
N LEU A 34 8.67 -4.87 -28.55
CA LEU A 34 9.53 -5.48 -27.55
C LEU A 34 8.81 -5.48 -26.20
N ASN A 35 8.45 -6.66 -25.70
CA ASN A 35 7.92 -6.86 -24.36
C ASN A 35 9.04 -7.32 -23.42
N ILE A 36 9.09 -6.76 -22.21
CA ILE A 36 10.09 -7.12 -21.20
C ILE A 36 9.42 -7.91 -20.09
N SER A 37 9.74 -9.21 -20.02
CA SER A 37 9.29 -10.09 -18.95
C SER A 37 9.87 -9.68 -17.60
N HIS A 38 9.04 -9.72 -16.57
CA HIS A 38 9.41 -9.37 -15.19
C HIS A 38 8.50 -10.09 -14.19
N ALA A 39 9.04 -10.30 -12.98
CA ALA A 39 8.26 -10.77 -11.85
C ALA A 39 7.18 -9.73 -11.47
N PRO A 40 6.07 -10.15 -10.83
CA PRO A 40 4.98 -9.25 -10.51
C PRO A 40 5.39 -8.08 -9.60
N VAL A 41 4.80 -6.91 -9.82
CA VAL A 41 4.95 -5.71 -8.99
C VAL A 41 3.57 -5.12 -8.66
N CYS A 42 3.42 -4.47 -7.51
CA CYS A 42 2.15 -3.83 -7.16
C CYS A 42 1.76 -2.78 -8.19
N LYS A 43 0.51 -2.81 -8.63
CA LYS A 43 -0.04 -1.70 -9.41
C LYS A 43 -0.15 -0.47 -8.52
N GLU A 44 0.20 0.69 -9.07
CA GLU A 44 0.11 1.96 -8.35
C GLU A 44 -1.35 2.40 -8.13
N ASN A 45 -1.56 3.31 -7.18
CA ASN A 45 -2.85 3.98 -6.92
C ASN A 45 -4.01 3.03 -6.54
N GLN A 46 -3.71 1.95 -5.84
CA GLN A 46 -4.71 1.06 -5.26
C GLN A 46 -5.27 1.61 -3.95
N GLN A 47 -6.47 1.18 -3.58
CA GLN A 47 -6.99 1.41 -2.24
C GLN A 47 -6.14 0.64 -1.22
N ILE A 48 -5.46 1.35 -0.32
CA ILE A 48 -4.57 0.76 0.70
C ILE A 48 -5.20 0.65 2.09
N THR A 49 -6.33 1.33 2.34
CA THR A 49 -6.98 1.36 3.65
C THR A 49 -8.45 0.97 3.54
N TYR A 50 -8.88 0.07 4.42
CA TYR A 50 -10.23 -0.45 4.51
C TYR A 50 -10.76 -0.24 5.92
N VAL A 51 -11.88 0.48 6.03
CA VAL A 51 -12.58 0.69 7.30
C VAL A 51 -13.70 -0.33 7.40
N VAL A 52 -13.66 -1.19 8.42
CA VAL A 52 -14.55 -2.36 8.53
C VAL A 52 -15.01 -2.55 9.96
N GLY A 53 -16.32 -2.63 10.18
CA GLY A 53 -16.89 -2.95 11.49
C GLY A 53 -16.53 -4.36 11.96
N LEU A 54 -16.59 -4.57 13.28
CA LEU A 54 -16.47 -5.93 13.81
C LEU A 54 -17.56 -6.82 13.24
N ASN A 55 -17.19 -8.06 12.88
CA ASN A 55 -18.07 -9.04 12.24
C ASN A 55 -18.63 -8.66 10.86
N GLU A 56 -18.17 -7.56 10.27
CA GLU A 56 -18.47 -7.21 8.89
C GLU A 56 -17.38 -7.76 7.96
N SER A 57 -17.76 -8.11 6.74
CA SER A 57 -16.82 -8.59 5.72
C SER A 57 -16.49 -7.48 4.75
N VAL A 58 -15.22 -7.45 4.31
CA VAL A 58 -14.73 -6.59 3.23
C VAL A 58 -14.04 -7.42 2.17
N ILE A 59 -14.09 -6.95 0.93
CA ILE A 59 -13.29 -7.51 -0.17
C ILE A 59 -12.09 -6.60 -0.40
N VAL A 60 -10.89 -7.14 -0.21
CA VAL A 60 -9.63 -6.45 -0.44
C VAL A 60 -9.10 -6.87 -1.79
N ARG A 61 -8.97 -5.90 -2.70
CA ARG A 61 -8.54 -6.12 -4.08
C ARG A 61 -7.05 -5.82 -4.23
N CYS A 62 -6.29 -6.84 -4.61
CA CYS A 62 -4.90 -6.73 -5.00
C CYS A 62 -4.76 -6.90 -6.51
N GLU A 63 -4.06 -5.98 -7.16
CA GLU A 63 -3.75 -6.06 -8.59
C GLU A 63 -2.25 -5.83 -8.80
N VAL A 64 -1.65 -6.60 -9.70
CA VAL A 64 -0.21 -6.52 -9.99
C VAL A 64 0.02 -6.24 -11.46
N GLU A 65 1.16 -5.66 -11.78
CA GLU A 65 1.70 -5.63 -13.14
C GLU A 65 2.68 -6.79 -13.27
N ALA A 66 2.49 -7.65 -14.27
CA ALA A 66 3.32 -8.83 -14.47
C ALA A 66 3.45 -9.15 -15.96
N MET A 67 4.60 -9.70 -16.35
CA MET A 67 4.82 -10.24 -17.69
C MET A 67 5.68 -11.51 -17.58
N PRO A 68 5.13 -12.71 -17.81
CA PRO A 68 3.76 -13.03 -18.23
C PRO A 68 2.67 -12.70 -17.19
N THR A 69 1.42 -12.63 -17.66
CA THR A 69 0.22 -12.29 -16.87
C THR A 69 -0.42 -13.49 -16.16
N ASP A 70 0.11 -14.69 -16.35
CA ASP A 70 -0.27 -15.87 -15.56
C ASP A 70 0.42 -15.78 -14.20
N VAL A 71 -0.39 -15.52 -13.16
CA VAL A 71 0.09 -15.15 -11.82
C VAL A 71 -0.64 -15.98 -10.76
N THR A 72 0.12 -16.51 -9.81
CA THR A 72 -0.41 -17.12 -8.59
C THR A 72 -0.31 -16.17 -7.41
N PHE A 73 -1.29 -16.22 -6.51
CA PHE A 73 -1.40 -15.31 -5.38
C PHE A 73 -1.35 -16.04 -4.03
N LYS A 74 -0.82 -15.36 -3.03
CA LYS A 74 -0.85 -15.75 -1.62
C LYS A 74 -1.17 -14.55 -0.76
N TRP A 75 -1.97 -14.76 0.28
CA TRP A 75 -2.39 -13.72 1.21
C TRP A 75 -1.97 -14.04 2.63
N GLU A 76 -1.43 -13.05 3.32
CA GLU A 76 -0.98 -13.15 4.70
C GLU A 76 -1.54 -11.99 5.51
N PHE A 77 -1.97 -12.23 6.74
CA PHE A 77 -2.30 -11.19 7.71
C PHE A 77 -1.19 -11.12 8.75
N SER A 78 -0.79 -9.91 9.12
CA SER A 78 0.08 -9.67 10.26
C SER A 78 -0.36 -8.45 11.05
N ASN A 79 -0.27 -8.56 12.37
CA ASN A 79 -0.19 -7.42 13.28
C ASN A 79 0.86 -7.69 14.36
N THR A 80 0.84 -6.91 15.45
CA THR A 80 1.80 -7.03 16.55
C THR A 80 1.65 -8.34 17.35
N VAL A 81 0.51 -9.03 17.26
CA VAL A 81 0.16 -10.18 18.10
C VAL A 81 0.03 -11.47 17.30
N ARG A 82 -0.47 -11.40 16.06
CA ARG A 82 -0.88 -12.54 15.24
C ARG A 82 -0.29 -12.46 13.83
N LYS A 83 0.00 -13.65 13.30
CA LYS A 83 0.28 -13.88 11.88
C LYS A 83 -0.62 -14.99 11.38
N HIS A 84 -1.30 -14.78 10.26
CA HIS A 84 -2.15 -15.78 9.63
C HIS A 84 -1.83 -15.88 8.15
N TYR A 85 -1.49 -17.07 7.66
CA TYR A 85 -0.85 -17.23 6.34
C TYR A 85 -1.80 -17.70 5.22
N TYR A 86 -3.09 -17.86 5.51
CA TYR A 86 -4.04 -18.48 4.57
C TYR A 86 -5.41 -17.79 4.58
N LEU A 87 -5.52 -16.67 3.86
CA LEU A 87 -6.81 -16.02 3.63
C LEU A 87 -7.47 -16.57 2.37
N GLN A 88 -8.79 -16.78 2.47
CA GLN A 88 -9.61 -17.15 1.32
C GLN A 88 -9.61 -16.00 0.31
N HIS A 89 -9.34 -16.35 -0.95
CA HIS A 89 -9.27 -15.39 -2.04
C HIS A 89 -9.66 -16.05 -3.35
N VAL A 90 -10.04 -15.23 -4.32
CA VAL A 90 -10.30 -15.62 -5.70
C VAL A 90 -9.41 -14.78 -6.60
N SER A 91 -8.72 -15.42 -7.52
CA SER A 91 -7.77 -14.76 -8.42
C SER A 91 -8.17 -14.98 -9.88
N GLU A 92 -8.01 -13.92 -10.68
CA GLU A 92 -8.26 -13.92 -12.12
C GLU A 92 -7.20 -13.06 -12.81
N GLY A 93 -6.38 -13.69 -13.65
CA GLY A 93 -5.25 -13.02 -14.32
C GLY A 93 -4.30 -12.37 -13.31
N VAL A 94 -4.16 -11.04 -13.41
CA VAL A 94 -3.27 -10.24 -12.55
C VAL A 94 -3.98 -9.62 -11.33
N VAL A 95 -5.17 -10.13 -10.98
CA VAL A 95 -5.99 -9.61 -9.89
C VAL A 95 -6.32 -10.72 -8.90
N SER A 96 -6.28 -10.41 -7.61
CA SER A 96 -6.74 -11.27 -6.52
C SER A 96 -7.62 -10.51 -5.53
N ASN A 97 -8.76 -11.10 -5.18
CA ASN A 97 -9.72 -10.53 -4.23
C ASN A 97 -9.77 -11.44 -2.99
N ALA A 98 -9.34 -10.91 -1.84
CA ALA A 98 -9.44 -11.59 -0.55
C ALA A 98 -10.65 -11.10 0.25
N THR A 99 -11.43 -12.03 0.80
CA THR A 99 -12.53 -11.70 1.71
C THR A 99 -12.01 -11.72 3.13
N TYR A 100 -12.10 -10.59 3.84
CA TYR A 100 -11.62 -10.45 5.21
C TYR A 100 -12.72 -9.99 6.17
N ARG A 101 -12.77 -10.58 7.36
CA ARG A 101 -13.74 -10.26 8.40
C ARG A 101 -13.06 -10.21 9.77
N PRO A 102 -12.85 -9.02 10.37
CA PRO A 102 -12.32 -8.93 11.72
C PRO A 102 -13.38 -9.41 12.73
N MET A 103 -13.05 -10.38 13.58
CA MET A 103 -13.97 -10.92 14.59
C MET A 103 -13.70 -10.34 15.99
N ASN A 104 -12.49 -9.84 16.23
CA ASN A 104 -12.09 -9.18 17.47
C ASN A 104 -11.11 -8.02 17.19
N LEU A 105 -10.79 -7.23 18.21
CA LEU A 105 -9.89 -6.07 18.06
C LEU A 105 -8.47 -6.44 17.61
N ALA A 106 -8.01 -7.66 17.88
CA ALA A 106 -6.70 -8.16 17.44
C ALA A 106 -6.72 -8.71 16.01
N ASP A 107 -7.83 -8.59 15.29
CA ASP A 107 -7.92 -8.88 13.85
C ASP A 107 -7.81 -7.59 13.01
N TYR A 108 -7.61 -6.43 13.62
CA TYR A 108 -7.19 -5.24 12.89
C TYR A 108 -5.66 -5.27 12.68
N GLY A 109 -5.22 -4.86 11.49
CA GLY A 109 -3.83 -5.03 11.08
C GLY A 109 -3.63 -4.89 9.57
N THR A 110 -2.58 -5.54 9.07
CA THR A 110 -2.16 -5.43 7.67
C THR A 110 -2.28 -6.77 6.96
N LEU A 111 -2.89 -6.73 5.78
CA LEU A 111 -2.97 -7.80 4.82
C LEU A 111 -1.87 -7.62 3.78
N PHE A 112 -1.14 -8.69 3.48
CA PHE A 112 -0.07 -8.73 2.50
C PHE A 112 -0.48 -9.66 1.36
N CYS A 113 -0.42 -9.14 0.15
CA CYS A 113 -0.66 -9.87 -1.09
C CYS A 113 0.68 -10.11 -1.77
N TRP A 114 0.99 -11.38 -1.99
CA TRP A 114 2.16 -11.83 -2.74
C TRP A 114 1.72 -12.42 -4.07
N ALA A 115 2.42 -12.04 -5.13
CA ALA A 115 2.21 -12.58 -6.46
C ALA A 115 3.48 -13.27 -6.99
N ASN A 116 3.30 -14.28 -7.83
CA ASN A 116 4.37 -15.00 -8.50
C ASN A 116 3.98 -15.34 -9.94
N ASN A 117 4.89 -15.19 -10.88
CA ASN A 117 4.75 -15.73 -12.24
C ASN A 117 5.96 -16.62 -12.59
N SER A 118 6.04 -17.06 -13.85
CA SER A 118 7.16 -17.90 -14.31
C SER A 118 8.53 -17.23 -14.29
N ILE A 119 8.59 -15.89 -14.19
CA ILE A 119 9.85 -15.15 -14.07
C ILE A 119 10.34 -15.12 -12.61
N GLY A 120 9.40 -15.13 -11.66
CA GLY A 120 9.70 -15.28 -10.24
C GLY A 120 8.73 -14.55 -9.32
N HIS A 121 9.15 -14.46 -8.06
CA HIS A 121 8.37 -13.86 -7.00
C HIS A 121 8.53 -12.34 -6.96
N GLN A 122 7.46 -11.68 -6.54
CA GLN A 122 7.47 -10.26 -6.22
C GLN A 122 8.53 -9.94 -5.15
N GLN A 123 9.29 -8.85 -5.35
CA GLN A 123 10.34 -8.43 -4.39
C GLN A 123 9.77 -7.77 -3.13
N SER A 124 8.61 -7.12 -3.24
CA SER A 124 7.95 -6.43 -2.12
C SER A 124 6.44 -6.58 -2.28
N SER A 125 5.77 -7.19 -1.30
CA SER A 125 4.32 -7.43 -1.33
C SER A 125 3.50 -6.15 -1.38
N CYS A 126 2.28 -6.26 -1.91
CA CYS A 126 1.28 -5.22 -1.74
C CYS A 126 0.70 -5.33 -0.34
N PHE A 127 0.47 -4.20 0.33
CA PHE A 127 -0.02 -4.18 1.69
C PHE A 127 -1.30 -3.34 1.80
N PHE A 128 -2.23 -3.81 2.63
CA PHE A 128 -3.53 -3.20 2.84
C PHE A 128 -3.84 -3.18 4.33
N THR A 129 -4.23 -2.01 4.86
CA THR A 129 -4.51 -1.85 6.29
C THR A 129 -6.01 -1.92 6.53
N VAL A 130 -6.43 -2.79 7.43
CA VAL A 130 -7.81 -2.90 7.90
C VAL A 130 -7.91 -2.23 9.27
N ILE A 131 -8.74 -1.21 9.37
CA ILE A 131 -8.92 -0.41 10.59
C ILE A 131 -10.37 -0.40 11.05
N ALA A 132 -10.57 -0.20 12.35
CA ALA A 132 -11.89 -0.02 12.93
C ALA A 132 -12.49 1.34 12.51
N PRO A 133 -13.82 1.46 12.41
CA PRO A 133 -14.49 2.74 12.27
C PRO A 133 -14.20 3.64 13.48
N ALA A 134 -14.11 4.95 13.26
CA ALA A 134 -13.99 5.89 14.35
C ALA A 134 -15.24 5.83 15.25
N CYS A 135 -15.05 5.69 16.56
CA CYS A 135 -16.14 5.84 17.51
C CYS A 135 -16.58 7.31 17.52
N LYS A 136 -17.88 7.57 17.30
CA LYS A 136 -18.43 8.91 17.53
C LYS A 136 -18.45 9.12 19.05
N THR A 137 -17.50 9.88 19.57
CA THR A 137 -17.65 10.42 20.92
C THR A 137 -18.69 11.54 20.84
N ASP A 138 -19.91 11.24 21.28
CA ASP A 138 -20.88 12.29 21.52
C ASP A 138 -20.24 13.25 22.53
N LYS A 139 -20.06 14.52 22.13
CA LYS A 139 -19.76 15.61 23.05
C LYS A 139 -20.99 15.86 23.92
N ALA A 140 -21.30 14.91 24.80
CA ALA A 140 -22.33 15.05 25.81
C ALA A 140 -21.81 16.06 26.83
N ASN A 141 -22.27 17.29 26.66
CA ASN A 141 -22.44 18.36 27.64
C ASN A 141 -21.76 18.12 29.00
N ALA A 142 -20.60 18.74 29.20
CA ALA A 142 -19.98 18.89 30.52
C ALA A 142 -20.84 19.84 31.37
N ASN A 143 -21.93 19.32 31.92
CA ASN A 143 -22.57 19.85 33.10
C ASN A 143 -22.62 18.71 34.12
N ALA A 144 -21.44 18.38 34.66
CA ALA A 144 -21.31 17.50 35.80
C ALA A 144 -21.92 18.23 37.00
N SER A 145 -23.16 17.88 37.36
CA SER A 145 -23.69 18.16 38.67
C SER A 145 -22.83 17.44 39.70
N THR A 146 -22.17 18.23 40.52
CA THR A 146 -21.47 17.81 41.72
C THR A 146 -22.42 17.02 42.61
N SER A 147 -22.23 15.70 42.67
CA SER A 147 -22.65 14.91 43.83
C SER A 147 -21.44 14.17 44.36
N SER A 148 -20.83 14.79 45.36
CA SER A 148 -19.78 14.23 46.21
C SER A 148 -20.32 13.08 47.04
N ARG A 149 -19.76 11.87 46.90
CA ARG A 149 -19.70 10.86 47.96
C ARG A 149 -18.41 10.04 47.87
N ASP A 150 -17.60 10.21 48.90
CA ASP A 150 -16.51 9.40 49.48
C ASP A 150 -15.93 8.20 48.73
N GLY A 151 -14.58 8.23 48.62
CA GLY A 151 -13.74 7.23 49.31
C GLY A 151 -13.16 6.09 48.47
N SER A 152 -11.97 6.30 47.89
CA SER A 152 -10.75 5.49 48.10
C SER A 152 -9.72 5.71 46.97
N ASP A 153 -8.54 6.16 47.39
CA ASP A 153 -7.40 6.54 46.55
C ASP A 153 -6.78 5.37 45.77
N SER A 154 -6.49 5.62 44.49
CA SER A 154 -5.27 5.13 43.82
C SER A 154 -5.05 5.92 42.52
N ILE A 155 -4.52 7.14 42.66
CA ILE A 155 -4.12 7.98 41.52
C ILE A 155 -2.73 7.55 41.04
N TRP A 156 -2.66 6.93 39.86
CA TRP A 156 -1.41 6.84 39.10
C TRP A 156 -1.12 8.18 38.42
N GLN A 157 -0.33 9.04 39.08
CA GLN A 157 0.19 10.26 38.46
C GLN A 157 1.20 9.91 37.37
N HIS A 158 0.84 10.13 36.10
CA HIS A 158 1.85 10.38 35.06
C HIS A 158 2.17 11.86 35.07
N SER A 159 3.40 12.19 35.48
CA SER A 159 3.95 13.54 35.45
C SER A 159 4.02 14.06 34.01
N ALA A 160 3.19 15.05 33.71
CA ALA A 160 3.32 15.89 32.51
C ALA A 160 4.50 16.86 32.73
N ILE A 161 5.54 16.75 31.90
CA ILE A 161 6.63 17.72 31.88
C ILE A 161 6.15 18.93 31.08
N THR A 162 5.86 20.02 31.78
CA THR A 162 5.60 21.34 31.22
C THR A 162 6.91 21.92 30.69
N ALA A 163 7.12 21.92 29.38
CA ALA A 163 8.20 22.69 28.75
C ALA A 163 7.71 24.13 28.52
N GLY A 164 8.08 25.04 29.42
CA GLY A 164 7.83 26.47 29.28
C GLY A 164 9.03 27.26 29.78
N ALA A 165 9.88 27.71 28.85
CA ALA A 165 10.73 28.88 29.00
C ALA A 165 11.18 29.34 27.61
N GLY A 166 10.78 30.54 27.22
CA GLY A 166 11.06 31.13 25.92
C GLY A 166 12.53 31.50 25.71
N VAL A 167 12.91 31.57 24.43
CA VAL A 167 14.05 32.35 23.96
C VAL A 167 13.59 33.09 22.71
N ALA A 168 13.53 34.42 22.81
CA ALA A 168 13.35 35.30 21.66
C ALA A 168 14.63 35.26 20.81
N ILE A 169 14.49 35.00 19.50
CA ILE A 169 15.58 35.21 18.54
C ILE A 169 15.11 36.21 17.49
N THR A 170 15.83 37.32 17.50
CA THR A 170 15.72 38.53 16.70
C THR A 170 15.88 38.23 15.21
N ILE A 171 14.95 38.72 14.38
CA ILE A 171 15.09 38.70 12.92
C ILE A 171 16.04 39.83 12.52
N LEU A 172 17.22 39.49 11.98
CA LEU A 172 18.10 40.44 11.32
C LEU A 172 17.74 40.49 9.83
N ILE A 173 17.11 41.58 9.39
CA ILE A 173 16.94 41.89 7.97
C ILE A 173 18.23 42.59 7.54
N ILE A 174 19.02 41.96 6.66
CA ILE A 174 20.09 42.65 5.94
C ILE A 174 19.57 42.89 4.53
N SER A 175 19.25 44.14 4.24
CA SER A 175 19.02 44.64 2.89
C SER A 175 20.35 45.09 2.31
N VAL A 176 20.84 44.40 1.27
CA VAL A 176 21.57 44.99 0.15
C VAL A 176 21.19 44.23 -1.11
#